data_AF-H5SS57-F1
#
_entry.id   AF-H5SS57-F1
#
_cell.length_a   1.000
_cell.length_b   1.000
_cell.length_c   1.000
_cell.angle_alpha   90.00
_cell.angle_beta   90.00
_cell.angle_gamma   90.00
#
_symmetry.space_group_name_H-M   'P 1'
#
loop_
_entity.id
_entity.type
_entity.pdbx_description
1 polymer ?
#
loop_
_entity_poly.entity_id
_entity_poly.type
_entity_poly.pdbx_seq_one_letter_code
_entity_poly.pdbx_strand_id
1 'polypeptide(L)'
;MTSTIAALSKSCYNVGAMASFIEEVEKSALHQVCRFFVERVSSIPQVQSIAAYSEDGFIHFWTIIPRRDRAVQRKIYAAELELMDHFPTFSYDFNVIFCTDADWSTLLPSEAEIIYQSTRHADSATALGSSTAQ
;
A
#
# COMPACT_ATOMS: atom_id res chain seq x y z
N MET A 1 68.22 0.55 -10.72
CA MET A 1 67.73 0.44 -12.10
C MET A 1 66.27 0.03 -12.02
N THR A 2 65.35 1.02 -12.01
CA THR A 2 64.38 1.33 -13.11
C THR A 2 63.42 0.17 -13.40
N SER A 3 62.09 0.29 -13.46
CA SER A 3 61.19 1.44 -13.51
C SER A 3 59.75 0.99 -13.19
N THR A 4 59.01 1.92 -12.61
CA THR A 4 57.56 2.19 -12.67
C THR A 4 56.74 1.50 -13.76
N ILE A 5 55.59 0.91 -13.37
CA ILE A 5 54.33 1.05 -14.12
C ILE A 5 53.23 1.45 -13.12
N ALA A 6 52.87 2.72 -13.16
CA ALA A 6 51.57 3.21 -12.76
C ALA A 6 50.72 3.34 -14.03
N ALA A 7 49.55 2.71 -14.07
CA ALA A 7 48.43 3.04 -14.98
C ALA A 7 47.19 2.30 -14.43
N LEU A 8 46.36 2.99 -13.64
CA LEU A 8 45.13 3.67 -14.09
C LEU A 8 44.07 2.69 -14.62
N SER A 9 42.94 2.56 -13.91
CA SER A 9 41.67 3.12 -14.42
C SER A 9 40.52 2.83 -13.45
N LYS A 10 40.11 3.87 -12.71
CA LYS A 10 38.72 4.27 -12.46
C LYS A 10 37.65 3.16 -12.60
N SER A 11 37.26 2.54 -11.49
CA SER A 11 35.86 2.13 -11.38
C SER A 11 35.06 3.37 -10.98
N CYS A 12 34.74 4.17 -11.99
CA CYS A 12 33.66 5.13 -11.89
C CYS A 12 32.37 4.32 -11.75
N TYR A 13 31.99 3.93 -10.53
CA TYR A 13 30.60 3.60 -10.29
C TYR A 13 29.82 4.89 -10.51
N ASN A 14 29.08 4.90 -11.62
CA ASN A 14 28.26 6.02 -12.04
C ASN A 14 27.19 6.19 -10.97
N VAL A 15 27.31 7.21 -10.10
CA VAL A 15 26.42 7.41 -8.95
C VAL A 15 24.94 7.43 -9.38
N GLY A 16 24.66 7.95 -10.59
CA GLY A 16 23.32 7.92 -11.18
C GLY A 16 22.79 6.52 -11.54
N ALA A 17 23.66 5.58 -11.94
CA ALA A 17 23.25 4.20 -12.25
C ALA A 17 23.01 3.37 -10.98
N MET A 18 23.72 3.66 -9.89
CA MET A 18 23.42 3.09 -8.57
C MET A 18 22.09 3.62 -8.03
N ALA A 19 21.84 4.93 -8.16
CA ALA A 19 20.58 5.53 -7.72
C ALA A 19 19.37 4.93 -8.45
N SER A 20 19.44 4.81 -9.78
CA SER A 20 18.35 4.19 -10.56
C SER A 20 18.14 2.71 -10.22
N PHE A 21 19.22 1.98 -9.94
CA PHE A 21 19.13 0.57 -9.55
C PHE A 21 18.51 0.39 -8.15
N ILE A 22 18.86 1.27 -7.21
CA ILE A 22 18.27 1.28 -5.86
C ILE A 22 16.77 1.56 -5.94
N GLU A 23 16.37 2.57 -6.71
CA GLU A 23 14.96 2.94 -6.91
C GLU A 23 14.14 1.80 -7.54
N GLU A 24 14.70 1.07 -8.50
CA GLU A 24 14.03 -0.07 -9.13
C GLU A 24 13.88 -1.27 -8.19
N VAL A 25 14.89 -1.54 -7.36
CA VAL A 25 14.84 -2.59 -6.33
C VAL A 25 13.84 -2.23 -5.23
N GLU A 26 13.84 -0.99 -4.76
CA GLU A 26 12.89 -0.48 -3.77
C GLU A 26 11.45 -0.57 -4.28
N LYS A 27 11.20 -0.18 -5.53
CA LYS A 27 9.88 -0.29 -6.15
C LYS A 27 9.41 -1.74 -6.27
N SER A 28 10.31 -2.66 -6.63
CA SER A 28 10.00 -4.09 -6.69
C SER A 28 9.66 -4.67 -5.31
N ALA A 29 10.42 -4.28 -4.28
CA ALA A 29 10.18 -4.72 -2.91
C ALA A 29 8.87 -4.15 -2.36
N LEU A 30 8.60 -2.86 -2.57
CA LEU A 30 7.34 -2.21 -2.21
C LEU A 30 6.16 -2.92 -2.87
N HIS A 31 6.28 -3.27 -4.15
CA HIS A 31 5.23 -4.00 -4.86
C HIS A 31 4.94 -5.37 -4.23
N GLN A 32 5.98 -6.09 -3.79
CA GLN A 32 5.83 -7.38 -3.10
C GLN A 32 5.15 -7.22 -1.74
N VAL A 33 5.54 -6.21 -0.96
CA VAL A 33 4.94 -5.90 0.34
C VAL A 33 3.46 -5.55 0.17
N CYS A 34 3.13 -4.64 -0.73
CA CYS A 34 1.75 -4.24 -1.03
C CYS A 34 0.91 -5.43 -1.47
N ARG A 35 1.43 -6.26 -2.38
CA ARG A 35 0.74 -7.45 -2.86
C ARG A 35 0.46 -8.43 -1.72
N PHE A 36 1.46 -8.73 -0.88
CA PHE A 36 1.29 -9.65 0.25
C PHE A 36 0.21 -9.16 1.23
N PHE A 37 0.19 -7.86 1.52
CA PHE A 37 -0.81 -7.27 2.40
C PHE A 37 -2.22 -7.33 1.79
N VAL A 38 -2.35 -6.95 0.52
CA VAL A 38 -3.63 -7.01 -0.21
C VAL A 38 -4.18 -8.43 -0.24
N GLU A 39 -3.36 -9.44 -0.53
CA GLU A 39 -3.80 -10.85 -0.58
C GLU A 39 -4.45 -11.31 0.73
N ARG A 40 -3.94 -10.84 1.88
CA ARG A 40 -4.48 -11.17 3.20
C ARG A 40 -5.73 -10.37 3.54
N VAL A 41 -5.66 -9.06 3.37
CA VAL A 41 -6.71 -8.15 3.83
C VAL A 41 -7.92 -8.16 2.89
N SER A 42 -7.73 -8.34 1.58
CA SER A 42 -8.83 -8.45 0.61
C SER A 42 -9.71 -9.68 0.81
N SER A 43 -9.23 -10.70 1.54
CA SER A 43 -10.04 -11.86 1.93
C SER A 43 -11.14 -11.52 2.94
N ILE A 44 -11.06 -10.36 3.59
CA ILE A 44 -12.03 -9.87 4.57
C ILE A 44 -13.16 -9.12 3.83
N PRO A 45 -14.40 -9.66 3.80
CA PRO A 45 -15.47 -9.09 2.98
C PRO A 45 -15.85 -7.64 3.30
N GLN A 46 -15.56 -7.20 4.51
CA GLN A 46 -15.88 -5.86 5.01
C GLN A 46 -14.84 -4.80 4.60
N VAL A 47 -13.71 -5.20 4.02
CA VAL A 47 -12.72 -4.24 3.51
C VAL A 47 -13.22 -3.67 2.18
N GLN A 48 -13.36 -2.35 2.13
CA GLN A 48 -13.80 -1.63 0.93
C GLN A 48 -12.62 -1.29 0.04
N SER A 49 -11.54 -0.78 0.63
CA SER A 49 -10.37 -0.36 -0.12
C SER A 49 -9.13 -0.42 0.75
N ILE A 50 -7.98 -0.55 0.09
CA ILE A 50 -6.67 -0.43 0.69
C ILE A 50 -5.90 0.58 -0.16
N ALA A 51 -5.31 1.58 0.48
CA ALA A 51 -4.38 2.50 -0.13
C ALA A 51 -3.01 2.40 0.53
N ALA A 52 -1.97 2.70 -0.22
CA ALA A 52 -0.61 2.74 0.29
C ALA A 52 0.18 3.91 -0.28
N TYR A 53 1.13 4.38 0.51
CA TYR A 53 2.11 5.38 0.14
C TYR A 53 3.43 5.05 0.81
N SER A 54 4.55 5.32 0.14
CA SER A 54 5.88 5.11 0.69
C SER A 54 6.63 6.43 0.71
N GLU A 55 7.13 6.82 1.88
CA GLU A 55 7.88 8.06 2.08
C GLU A 55 8.91 7.86 3.18
N ASP A 56 10.14 8.37 2.97
CA ASP A 56 11.22 8.35 3.97
C ASP A 56 11.49 6.98 4.64
N GLY A 57 11.31 5.88 3.90
CA GLY A 57 11.50 4.51 4.40
C GLY A 57 10.34 3.95 5.23
N PHE A 58 9.23 4.68 5.32
CA PHE A 58 7.97 4.23 5.88
C PHE A 58 6.98 3.85 4.79
N ILE A 59 6.30 2.73 4.99
CA ILE A 59 5.17 2.32 4.17
C ILE A 59 3.90 2.57 4.99
N HIS A 60 3.12 3.54 4.55
CA HIS A 60 1.84 3.88 5.13
C HIS A 60 0.75 3.07 4.44
N PHE A 61 -0.07 2.37 5.22
CA PHE A 61 -1.23 1.66 4.75
C PHE A 61 -2.50 2.25 5.34
N TRP A 62 -3.50 2.47 4.49
CA TRP A 62 -4.85 2.82 4.91
C TRP A 62 -5.81 1.71 4.51
N THR A 63 -6.48 1.11 5.48
CA THR A 63 -7.53 0.12 5.26
C THR A 63 -8.88 0.74 5.57
N ILE A 64 -9.77 0.81 4.56
CA ILE A 64 -11.09 1.42 4.68
C ILE A 64 -12.13 0.33 4.94
N ILE A 65 -12.91 0.49 6.01
CA ILE A 65 -14.04 -0.37 6.34
C ILE A 65 -15.31 0.47 6.59
N PRO A 66 -16.51 -0.05 6.25
CA PRO A 66 -17.75 0.74 6.31
C PRO A 66 -18.18 1.06 7.73
N ARG A 67 -17.92 0.14 8.67
CA ARG A 67 -18.39 0.23 10.05
C ARG A 67 -17.33 -0.28 10.99
N ARG A 68 -17.31 0.27 12.19
CA ARG A 68 -16.45 -0.20 13.26
C ARG A 68 -16.89 -1.58 13.72
N ASP A 69 -16.11 -2.59 13.36
CA ASP A 69 -16.28 -3.97 13.80
C ASP A 69 -14.97 -4.49 14.39
N ARG A 70 -14.98 -4.80 15.68
CA ARG A 70 -13.80 -5.30 16.40
C ARG A 70 -13.29 -6.63 15.86
N ALA A 71 -14.16 -7.49 15.34
CA ALA A 71 -13.75 -8.77 14.77
C ALA A 71 -13.01 -8.55 13.44
N VAL A 72 -13.49 -7.61 12.62
CA VAL A 72 -12.80 -7.19 11.38
C VAL A 72 -11.46 -6.54 11.69
N GLN A 73 -11.42 -5.60 12.64
CA GLN A 73 -10.17 -4.96 13.05
C GLN A 73 -9.11 -5.96 13.52
N ARG A 74 -9.49 -6.96 14.32
CA ARG A 74 -8.54 -8.01 14.75
C ARG A 74 -7.96 -8.80 13.59
N LYS A 75 -8.76 -9.07 12.54
CA LYS A 75 -8.26 -9.75 11.34
C LYS A 75 -7.28 -8.87 10.56
N ILE A 76 -7.57 -7.57 10.46
CA ILE A 76 -6.67 -6.60 9.85
C ILE A 76 -5.36 -6.54 10.65
N TYR A 77 -5.42 -6.37 11.97
CA TYR A 77 -4.23 -6.32 12.84
C TYR A 77 -3.41 -7.62 12.80
N ALA A 78 -4.06 -8.78 12.67
CA ALA A 78 -3.33 -10.03 12.46
C ALA A 78 -2.56 -10.02 11.13
N ALA A 79 -3.17 -9.51 10.05
CA ALA A 79 -2.50 -9.38 8.76
C ALA A 79 -1.37 -8.34 8.78
N GLU A 80 -1.52 -7.24 9.55
CA GLU A 80 -0.46 -6.26 9.77
C GLU A 80 0.75 -6.88 10.48
N LEU A 81 0.51 -7.66 11.54
CA LEU A 81 1.57 -8.40 12.24
C LEU A 81 2.26 -9.40 11.32
N GLU A 82 1.50 -10.17 10.53
CA GLU A 82 2.08 -11.08 9.55
C GLU A 82 2.93 -10.36 8.49
N LEU A 83 2.54 -9.15 8.08
CA LEU A 83 3.33 -8.33 7.16
C LEU A 83 4.66 -7.91 7.78
N MET A 84 4.61 -7.40 9.02
CA MET A 84 5.80 -6.97 9.77
C MET A 84 6.76 -8.14 10.01
N ASP A 85 6.23 -9.33 10.32
CA ASP A 85 7.03 -10.53 10.52
C ASP A 85 7.67 -11.03 9.22
N HIS A 86 6.97 -10.93 8.09
CA HIS A 86 7.47 -11.38 6.79
C HIS A 86 8.47 -10.41 6.16
N PHE A 87 8.33 -9.11 6.42
CA PHE A 87 9.16 -8.05 5.85
C PHE A 87 9.68 -7.08 6.94
N PRO A 88 10.55 -7.56 7.85
CA PRO A 88 10.99 -6.77 9.01
C PRO A 88 11.91 -5.59 8.66
N THR A 89 12.36 -5.49 7.40
CA THR A 89 13.29 -4.46 6.94
C THR A 89 12.64 -3.08 6.77
N PHE A 90 11.31 -3.03 6.61
CA PHE A 90 10.58 -1.77 6.42
C PHE A 90 9.99 -1.26 7.73
N SER A 91 9.78 0.05 7.78
CA SER A 91 8.96 0.66 8.82
C SER A 91 7.54 0.83 8.30
N TYR A 92 6.56 0.61 9.17
CA TYR A 92 5.16 0.58 8.78
C TYR A 92 4.33 1.53 9.65
N ASP A 93 3.35 2.16 9.03
CA ASP A 93 2.28 2.88 9.72
C ASP A 93 0.94 2.40 9.18
N PHE A 94 0.09 1.89 10.07
CA PHE A 94 -1.18 1.27 9.71
C PHE A 94 -2.35 2.09 10.24
N ASN A 95 -3.22 2.50 9.33
CA ASN A 95 -4.39 3.30 9.63
C ASN A 95 -5.65 2.55 9.18
N VAL A 96 -6.55 2.27 10.14
CA VAL A 96 -7.87 1.71 9.83
C VAL A 96 -8.92 2.81 9.91
N ILE A 97 -9.47 3.17 8.75
CA ILE A 97 -10.46 4.24 8.61
C ILE A 97 -11.86 3.62 8.58
N PHE A 98 -12.76 4.14 9.43
CA PHE A 98 -14.19 3.80 9.38
C PHE A 98 -14.92 4.88 8.59
N CYS A 99 -15.44 4.53 7.41
CA CYS A 99 -16.20 5.46 6.59
C CYS A 99 -17.42 4.76 6.00
N THR A 100 -18.62 5.17 6.42
CA THR A 100 -19.87 4.66 5.84
C THR A 100 -20.15 5.24 4.45
N ASP A 101 -19.57 6.39 4.16
CA ASP A 101 -19.87 7.19 2.98
C ASP A 101 -18.98 6.78 1.80
N ALA A 102 -19.48 6.98 0.58
CA ALA A 102 -18.79 6.60 -0.64
C ALA A 102 -17.52 7.43 -0.94
N ASP A 103 -17.26 8.51 -0.18
CA ASP A 103 -16.22 9.49 -0.45
C ASP A 103 -15.03 9.41 0.53
N TRP A 104 -14.61 8.18 0.83
CA TRP A 104 -13.43 7.93 1.67
C TRP A 104 -12.12 8.37 1.03
N SER A 105 -12.08 8.62 -0.28
CA SER A 105 -10.90 9.09 -1.01
C SER A 105 -10.41 10.44 -0.50
N THR A 106 -11.31 11.31 0.01
CA THR A 106 -10.96 12.60 0.62
C THR A 106 -10.20 12.48 1.94
N LEU A 107 -10.25 11.29 2.57
CA LEU A 107 -9.55 11.00 3.82
C LEU A 107 -8.12 10.49 3.59
N LEU A 108 -7.76 10.22 2.34
CA LEU A 108 -6.43 9.78 1.96
C LEU A 108 -5.55 10.97 1.59
N PRO A 109 -4.25 10.92 1.86
CA PRO A 109 -3.28 11.86 1.29
C PRO A 109 -3.32 11.84 -0.24
N SER A 110 -2.98 12.96 -0.87
CA SER A 110 -2.94 13.09 -2.34
C SER A 110 -1.96 12.12 -3.01
N GLU A 111 -0.96 11.68 -2.27
CA GLU A 111 0.13 10.81 -2.71
C GLU A 111 -0.21 9.32 -2.57
N ALA A 112 -1.30 9.00 -1.86
CA ALA A 112 -1.68 7.61 -1.61
C ALA A 112 -2.27 6.96 -2.87
N GLU A 113 -1.75 5.78 -3.21
CA GLU A 113 -2.25 4.97 -4.32
C GLU A 113 -3.24 3.92 -3.83
N ILE A 114 -4.39 3.79 -4.51
CA ILE A 114 -5.36 2.72 -4.23
C ILE A 114 -4.80 1.42 -4.80
N ILE A 115 -4.38 0.51 -3.92
CA ILE A 115 -3.81 -0.79 -4.27
C ILE A 115 -4.86 -1.91 -4.26
N TYR A 116 -6.03 -1.67 -3.67
CA TYR A 116 -7.18 -2.58 -3.71
C TYR A 116 -8.50 -1.82 -3.57
N GLN A 117 -9.52 -2.24 -4.31
CA GLN A 117 -10.89 -1.78 -4.14
C GLN A 117 -11.87 -2.93 -4.36
N SER A 118 -12.77 -3.14 -3.41
CA SER A 118 -13.84 -4.13 -3.49
C SER A 118 -14.91 -3.65 -4.47
N THR A 119 -15.26 -4.49 -5.43
CA THR A 119 -16.32 -4.20 -6.41
C THR A 119 -17.74 -4.27 -5.82
N ARG A 120 -17.88 -4.64 -4.55
CA ARG A 120 -19.17 -4.98 -3.93
C ARG A 120 -20.01 -3.77 -3.48
N HIS A 121 -19.54 -2.54 -3.70
CA HIS A 121 -20.19 -1.32 -3.20
C HIS A 121 -20.88 -0.44 -4.27
N ALA A 122 -20.98 -0.89 -5.52
CA ALA A 122 -21.61 -0.11 -6.60
C ALA A 122 -23.15 -0.12 -6.62
N ASP A 123 -23.82 -1.03 -5.90
CA ASP A 123 -25.25 -1.33 -6.17
C ASP A 123 -26.27 -0.76 -5.16
N SER A 124 -25.93 0.26 -4.35
CA SER A 124 -26.88 0.81 -3.36
C SER A 124 -27.52 2.16 -3.71
N ALA A 125 -27.27 2.71 -4.90
CA ALA A 125 -27.76 4.05 -5.29
C ALA A 125 -28.95 4.06 -6.27
N THR A 126 -29.63 2.94 -6.54
CA THR A 126 -30.77 2.94 -7.48
C THR A 126 -31.95 2.10 -6.99
N ALA A 127 -32.54 2.50 -5.86
CA ALA A 127 -33.84 1.97 -5.44
C ALA A 127 -34.63 3.01 -4.64
N LEU A 128 -34.92 4.17 -5.22
CA LEU A 128 -35.94 5.09 -4.72
C LEU A 128 -36.49 5.92 -5.89
N GLY A 129 -37.71 5.60 -6.33
CA GLY A 129 -38.49 6.52 -7.17
C GLY A 129 -39.32 5.93 -8.31
N SER A 130 -40.29 5.05 -8.02
CA SER A 130 -41.48 4.92 -8.87
C SER A 130 -42.68 4.44 -8.06
N SER A 131 -43.15 5.30 -7.16
CA SER A 131 -44.51 5.21 -6.62
C SER A 131 -45.45 5.92 -7.59
N THR A 132 -46.01 5.15 -8.54
CA THR A 132 -47.07 5.62 -9.43
C THR A 132 -48.37 5.76 -8.65
N ALA A 133 -49.01 6.92 -8.81
CA ALA A 133 -50.26 7.30 -8.18
C ALA A 133 -51.42 6.37 -8.59
N GLN A 134 -52.37 6.21 -7.68
CA GLN A 134 -53.75 5.80 -7.97
C GLN A 134 -54.69 6.94 -7.61
#